data_AF-T0TNU6-F1
#
_entry.id   AF-T0TNU6-F1
#
_cell.length_a   1.000
_cell.length_b   1.000
_cell.length_c   1.000
_cell.angle_alpha   90.00
_cell.angle_beta   90.00
_cell.angle_gamma   90.00
#
_symmetry.space_group_name_H-M   'P 1'
#
loop_
_entity.id
_entity.type
_entity.pdbx_description
1 polymer ?
#
loop_
_entity_poly.entity_id
_entity_poly.type
_entity_poly.pdbx_seq_one_letter_code
_entity_poly.pdbx_strand_id
1 'polypeptide(L)'
;MSAFRGENGNYINALLSTDNFQKEVHKSLGATINQITGKDFSMMIFPTPKFGEQQKIGAFFKQLDYTIALHQKELENLKALKKTLLNLMFV
;
A
#
# COMPACT_ATOMS: atom_id res chain seq x y z
N MET A 1 1.09 1.04 7.56
CA MET A 1 0.01 1.56 8.43
C MET A 1 -1.29 1.47 7.65
N SER A 2 -2.10 0.44 7.88
CA SER A 2 -3.39 0.30 7.16
C SER A 2 -4.43 1.18 7.85
N ALA A 3 -4.96 2.17 7.13
CA ALA A 3 -5.92 3.16 7.65
C ALA A 3 -7.31 2.58 8.00
N PHE A 4 -7.59 1.35 7.58
CA PHE A 4 -8.89 0.70 7.76
C PHE A 4 -8.83 -0.34 8.87
N ARG A 5 -9.47 -0.03 10.01
CA ARG A 5 -9.69 -0.98 11.10
C ARG A 5 -10.99 -1.76 10.84
N GLY A 6 -10.91 -2.84 10.08
CA GLY A 6 -12.02 -3.76 9.82
C GLY A 6 -11.51 -5.10 9.28
N GLU A 7 -12.34 -6.15 9.31
CA GLU A 7 -11.95 -7.51 8.87
C GLU A 7 -11.40 -7.53 7.43
N ASN A 8 -11.91 -6.67 6.56
CA ASN A 8 -11.46 -6.51 5.17
C ASN A 8 -10.44 -5.37 4.97
N GLY A 9 -9.89 -4.77 6.03
CA GLY A 9 -9.04 -3.59 5.92
C GLY A 9 -7.82 -3.78 5.01
N ASN A 10 -7.23 -4.99 5.01
CA ASN A 10 -6.10 -5.31 4.14
C ASN A 10 -6.53 -5.45 2.66
N TYR A 11 -7.71 -6.01 2.41
CA TYR A 11 -8.26 -6.11 1.06
C TYR A 11 -8.61 -4.72 0.50
N ILE A 12 -9.26 -3.88 1.30
CA ILE A 12 -9.57 -2.50 0.90
C ILE A 12 -8.28 -1.72 0.61
N ASN A 13 -7.24 -1.87 1.44
CA ASN A 13 -5.95 -1.24 1.16
C ASN A 13 -5.36 -1.68 -0.19
N ALA A 14 -5.43 -2.97 -0.50
CA ALA A 14 -5.00 -3.51 -1.80
C ALA A 14 -5.86 -2.98 -2.95
N LEU A 15 -7.19 -2.90 -2.77
CA LEU A 15 -8.13 -2.39 -3.77
C LEU A 15 -7.87 -0.91 -4.10
N LEU A 16 -7.66 -0.08 -3.08
CA LEU A 16 -7.36 1.35 -3.26
C LEU A 16 -5.98 1.58 -3.91
N SER A 17 -5.08 0.61 -3.81
CA SER A 17 -3.78 0.66 -4.47
C SER A 17 -3.81 0.21 -5.94
N THR A 18 -4.97 -0.24 -6.44
CA THR A 18 -5.10 -0.75 -7.82
C THR A 18 -5.23 0.39 -8.83
N ASP A 19 -4.68 0.22 -10.03
CA ASP A 19 -4.77 1.20 -11.13
C ASP A 19 -6.20 1.61 -11.48
N ASN A 20 -7.15 0.69 -11.36
CA ASN A 20 -8.56 0.99 -11.63
C ASN A 20 -9.11 2.03 -10.66
N PHE A 21 -8.78 1.91 -9.36
CA PHE A 21 -9.18 2.91 -8.39
C PHE A 21 -8.52 4.26 -8.71
N GLN A 22 -7.21 4.26 -8.97
CA GLN A 22 -6.47 5.48 -9.31
C GLN A 22 -7.00 6.18 -10.57
N LYS A 23 -7.46 5.42 -11.57
CA LYS A 23 -8.11 5.96 -12.77
C LYS A 23 -9.44 6.61 -12.44
N GLU A 24 -10.29 5.99 -11.61
CA GLU A 24 -11.56 6.59 -11.19
C GLU A 24 -11.33 7.85 -10.34
N VAL A 25 -10.34 7.82 -9.43
CA VAL A 25 -9.88 9.00 -8.72
C VAL A 25 -9.49 10.11 -9.70
N HIS A 26 -8.64 9.82 -10.67
CA HIS A 26 -8.15 10.81 -11.62
C HIS A 26 -9.26 11.43 -12.48
N LYS A 27 -10.29 10.64 -12.85
CA LYS A 27 -11.47 11.15 -13.55
C LYS A 27 -12.31 12.11 -12.69
N SER A 28 -12.36 11.88 -11.38
CA SER A 28 -13.10 12.71 -10.44
C SER A 28 -12.32 13.94 -9.96
N LEU A 29 -10.99 13.99 -10.17
CA LEU A 29 -10.17 15.15 -9.83
C LEU A 29 -10.45 16.31 -10.81
N GLY A 30 -11.00 17.40 -10.29
CA GLY A 30 -11.23 18.62 -11.06
C GLY A 30 -9.96 19.44 -11.27
N ALA A 31 -9.97 20.35 -12.27
CA ALA A 31 -8.80 21.14 -12.67
C ALA A 31 -8.30 22.16 -11.63
N THR A 32 -9.15 22.55 -10.66
CA THR A 32 -8.84 23.64 -9.70
C THR A 32 -8.68 23.14 -8.27
N ILE A 33 -9.32 22.03 -7.92
CA ILE A 33 -9.18 21.43 -6.58
C ILE A 33 -8.94 19.94 -6.73
N ASN A 34 -7.74 19.52 -6.37
CA ASN A 34 -7.30 18.13 -6.42
C ASN A 34 -7.87 17.34 -5.23
N GLN A 35 -9.19 17.26 -5.12
CA GLN A 35 -9.90 16.50 -4.09
C GLN A 35 -11.08 15.73 -4.68
N ILE A 36 -11.34 14.54 -4.15
CA ILE A 36 -12.53 13.76 -4.48
C ILE A 36 -13.60 14.09 -3.44
N THR A 37 -14.82 14.39 -3.88
CA THR A 37 -15.92 14.57 -2.94
C THR A 37 -16.40 13.20 -2.42
N GLY A 38 -16.93 13.16 -1.20
CA GLY A 38 -17.47 11.91 -0.63
C GLY A 38 -18.61 11.32 -1.47
N LYS A 39 -19.35 12.17 -2.20
CA LYS A 39 -20.39 11.77 -3.13
C LYS A 39 -19.81 11.02 -4.34
N ASP A 40 -18.74 11.54 -4.95
CA ASP A 40 -18.07 10.89 -6.08
C ASP A 40 -17.44 9.56 -5.66
N PHE A 41 -16.78 9.55 -4.49
CA PHE A 41 -16.20 8.33 -3.92
C PHE A 41 -17.27 7.23 -3.69
N SER A 42 -18.46 7.62 -3.21
CA SER A 42 -19.56 6.67 -2.96
C SER A 42 -20.20 6.13 -4.25
N MET A 43 -20.02 6.82 -5.38
CA MET A 43 -20.53 6.36 -6.69
C MET A 43 -19.56 5.43 -7.42
N MET A 44 -18.32 5.29 -6.95
CA MET A 44 -17.36 4.38 -7.56
C MET A 44 -17.76 2.93 -7.28
N ILE A 45 -18.02 2.17 -8.35
CA ILE A 45 -18.40 0.76 -8.27
C ILE A 45 -17.24 -0.08 -8.79
N PHE A 46 -16.76 -0.99 -7.95
CA PHE A 46 -15.72 -1.95 -8.32
C PHE A 46 -16.27 -3.38 -8.22
N PRO A 47 -15.94 -4.25 -9.19
CA PRO A 47 -16.22 -5.68 -9.04
C PRO A 47 -15.40 -6.21 -7.88
N THR A 48 -16.06 -6.74 -6.85
CA THR A 48 -15.41 -7.30 -5.68
C THR A 48 -15.75 -8.79 -5.55
N PRO A 49 -14.76 -9.65 -5.22
CA PRO A 49 -14.98 -11.08 -5.07
C PRO A 49 -15.72 -11.38 -3.76
N LYS A 50 -16.07 -12.65 -3.53
CA LYS A 50 -16.76 -13.07 -2.29
C LYS A 50 -15.88 -12.81 -1.06
N PHE A 51 -16.51 -12.60 0.09
CA PHE A 51 -15.84 -12.28 1.36
C PHE A 51 -14.67 -13.20 1.71
N GLY A 52 -14.81 -14.52 1.55
CA GLY A 52 -13.73 -15.47 1.83
C GLY A 52 -12.51 -15.31 0.92
N GLU A 53 -12.69 -14.83 -0.31
CA GLU A 53 -11.60 -14.53 -1.23
C GLU A 53 -10.94 -13.19 -0.90
N GLN A 54 -11.74 -12.18 -0.51
CA GLN A 54 -11.23 -10.89 -0.03
C GLN A 54 -10.26 -11.08 1.15
N GLN A 55 -10.59 -11.95 2.11
CA GLN A 55 -9.70 -12.26 3.23
C GLN A 55 -8.38 -12.87 2.78
N LYS A 56 -8.41 -13.85 1.86
CA LYS A 56 -7.21 -14.50 1.33
C LYS A 56 -6.31 -13.51 0.60
N ILE A 57 -6.90 -12.68 -0.28
CA ILE A 57 -6.19 -11.63 -1.02
C ILE A 57 -5.55 -10.64 -0.03
N GLY A 58 -6.33 -10.14 0.93
CA GLY A 58 -5.83 -9.20 1.93
C GLY A 58 -4.71 -9.78 2.80
N ALA A 59 -4.81 -11.05 3.21
CA ALA A 59 -3.78 -11.74 3.97
C ALA A 59 -2.48 -11.92 3.15
N PHE A 60 -2.62 -12.28 1.88
CA PHE A 60 -1.49 -12.42 0.96
C PHE A 60 -0.69 -11.12 0.81
N PHE A 61 -1.37 -10.01 0.49
CA PHE A 61 -0.71 -8.71 0.35
C PHE A 61 -0.09 -8.23 1.67
N LYS A 62 -0.75 -8.48 2.80
CA LYS A 62 -0.18 -8.16 4.12
C LYS A 62 1.12 -8.93 4.38
N GLN A 63 1.17 -10.21 4.03
CA GLN A 63 2.39 -11.01 4.16
C GLN A 63 3.50 -10.50 3.24
N LEU A 64 3.14 -10.10 2.03
CA LEU A 64 4.09 -9.52 1.06
C LEU A 64 4.68 -8.20 1.58
N ASP A 65 3.84 -7.29 2.08
CA ASP A 65 4.28 -6.04 2.70
C ASP A 65 5.22 -6.28 3.88
N TYR A 66 4.89 -7.26 4.73
CA TYR A 66 5.74 -7.65 5.85
C TYR A 66 7.11 -8.17 5.38
N THR A 67 7.13 -8.98 4.33
CA THR A 67 8.36 -9.54 3.76
C THR A 67 9.24 -8.44 3.15
N ILE A 68 8.64 -7.49 2.43
CA ILE A 68 9.35 -6.32 1.90
C ILE A 68 9.95 -5.49 3.04
N ALA A 69 9.17 -5.21 4.09
CA ALA A 69 9.64 -4.44 5.24
C ALA A 69 10.80 -5.14 5.97
N LEU A 70 10.75 -6.47 6.08
CA LEU A 70 11.84 -7.26 6.65
C LEU A 70 13.13 -7.10 5.85
N HIS A 71 13.08 -7.30 4.53
CA HIS A 71 14.25 -7.17 3.67
C HIS A 71 14.77 -5.73 3.59
N GLN A 72 13.89 -4.73 3.63
CA GLN A 72 14.32 -3.32 3.69
C GLN A 72 15.11 -3.04 4.96
N LYS A 73 14.69 -3.59 6.11
CA LYS A 73 15.42 -3.46 7.37
C LYS A 73 16.79 -4.14 7.30
N GLU A 74 16.87 -5.34 6.72
CA GLU A 74 18.14 -6.04 6.50
C GLU A 74 19.07 -5.24 5.60
N LEU A 75 18.56 -4.67 4.51
CA LEU A 75 19.33 -3.83 3.59
C LEU A 75 19.89 -2.59 4.29
N GLU A 76 19.09 -1.89 5.10
CA GLU A 76 19.56 -0.73 5.85
C GLU A 76 20.63 -1.10 6.88
N ASN A 77 20.49 -2.24 7.57
CA ASN A 77 21.52 -2.75 8.48
C ASN A 77 22.83 -3.05 7.74
N LEU A 78 22.77 -3.69 6.57
CA LEU A 78 23.95 -4.00 5.76
C LEU A 78 24.63 -2.72 5.22
N LYS A 79 23.85 -1.72 4.82
CA LYS A 79 24.39 -0.41 4.41
C LYS A 79 25.11 0.29 5.57
N ALA A 80 24.50 0.28 6.76
CA ALA A 80 25.11 0.84 7.96
C ALA A 80 26.43 0.13 8.31
N LEU A 81 26.44 -1.21 8.31
CA LEU A 81 27.63 -2.02 8.56
C LEU A 81 28.74 -1.74 7.52
N LYS A 82 28.38 -1.69 6.24
CA LYS A 82 29.34 -1.35 5.17
C LYS A 82 29.97 0.02 5.41
N LYS A 83 29.16 1.02 5.79
CA LYS A 83 29.65 2.36 6.09
C LYS A 83 30.61 2.36 7.28
N THR A 84 30.30 1.64 8.35
CA THR A 84 31.18 1.55 9.53
C THR A 84 32.49 0.86 9.20
N LEU A 85 32.47 -0.23 8.44
CA LEU A 85 33.68 -0.96 8.05
C LEU A 85 34.59 -0.11 7.15
N LEU A 86 34.01 0.60 6.17
CA LEU A 86 34.77 1.51 5.32
C LEU A 86 35.42 2.64 6.14
N ASN A 87 34.68 3.23 7.09
CA ASN A 87 35.26 4.25 7.97
C ASN A 87 36.43 3.69 8.79
N LEU A 88 36.36 2.45 9.29
CA LEU A 88 37.45 1.80 10.03
C LEU A 88 38.67 1.45 9.16
N MET A 89 38.50 1.35 7.84
CA MET A 89 39.60 1.01 6.91
C MET A 89 40.39 2.23 6.43
N PHE A 90 39.77 3.41 6.42
CA PHE A 90 40.34 4.63 5.84
C PHE A 90 40.55 5.77 6.86
N VAL A 91 40.31 5.51 8.15
CA VAL A 91 40.68 6.34 9.31
C VAL A 91 41.72 5.58 10.10
#